data_AF-A3IY29-F1
#
_entry.id   AF-A3IY29-F1
#
_cell.length_a   1.000
_cell.length_b   1.000
_cell.length_c   1.000
_cell.angle_alpha   90.00
_cell.angle_beta   90.00
_cell.angle_gamma   90.00
#
_symmetry.space_group_name_H-M   'P 1'
#
loop_
_entity.id
_entity.type
_entity.pdbx_description
1 polymer ?
#
loop_
_entity_poly.entity_id
_entity_poly.type
_entity_poly.pdbx_seq_one_letter_code
_entity_poly.pdbx_strand_id
1 'polypeptide(L)'
;MSYVYILHFQRPISPYHTAQHYVGFTKDIDQRIREHRKGRGSRFCAVAKERDISFTLAELLMGERSLEKAIKRQKNTKIFCPVCCKSNYYSS
;
A
#
# COMPACT_ATOMS: atom_id res chain seq x y z
N MET A 1 7.99 15.00 -9.54
CA MET A 1 6.86 14.09 -9.85
C MET A 1 6.09 13.77 -8.58
N SER A 2 4.82 13.36 -8.68
CA SER A 2 4.02 12.88 -7.56
C SER A 2 3.46 11.50 -7.87
N TYR A 3 3.29 10.69 -6.82
CA TYR A 3 2.94 9.27 -6.94
C TYR A 3 1.84 8.89 -5.96
N VAL A 4 0.96 8.01 -6.42
CA VAL A 4 0.05 7.23 -5.59
C VAL A 4 0.58 5.80 -5.55
N TYR A 5 0.72 5.24 -4.37
CA TYR A 5 1.27 3.91 -4.17
C TYR A 5 0.32 3.03 -3.40
N ILE A 6 0.46 1.73 -3.62
CA ILE A 6 -0.31 0.70 -2.94
C ILE A 6 0.66 -0.23 -2.25
N LEU A 7 0.49 -0.39 -0.94
CA LEU A 7 1.18 -1.41 -0.16
C LEU A 7 0.28 -2.63 -0.05
N HIS A 8 0.89 -3.81 -0.21
CA HIS A 8 0.26 -5.10 0.09
C HIS A 8 0.90 -5.68 1.35
N PHE A 9 0.09 -5.95 2.36
CA PHE A 9 0.53 -6.61 3.59
C PHE A 9 0.43 -8.12 3.44
N GLN A 10 1.42 -8.87 3.92
CA GLN A 10 1.46 -10.33 3.79
C GLN A 10 0.23 -11.03 4.40
N ARG A 11 -0.36 -10.44 5.44
CA ARG A 11 -1.62 -10.86 6.07
C ARG A 11 -2.43 -9.65 6.51
N PRO A 12 -3.75 -9.79 6.77
CA PRO A 12 -4.56 -8.70 7.28
C PRO A 12 -3.96 -8.08 8.55
N ILE A 13 -4.01 -6.75 8.66
CA ILE A 13 -3.37 -6.05 9.77
C ILE A 13 -4.03 -6.32 11.12
N SER A 14 -5.30 -6.75 11.14
CA SER A 14 -6.04 -7.10 12.34
C SER A 14 -7.18 -8.09 12.09
N PRO A 15 -7.51 -8.97 13.05
CA PRO A 15 -8.70 -9.82 12.95
C PRO A 15 -10.00 -9.01 12.81
N TYR A 16 -10.06 -7.82 13.43
CA TYR A 16 -11.22 -6.91 13.36
C TYR A 16 -11.16 -5.93 12.18
N HIS A 17 -9.98 -5.75 11.58
CA HIS A 17 -9.76 -4.89 10.42
C HIS A 17 -9.01 -5.71 9.36
N THR A 18 -9.78 -6.41 8.55
CA THR A 18 -9.31 -7.35 7.51
C THR A 18 -8.60 -6.67 6.33
N ALA A 19 -8.37 -5.36 6.44
CA ALA A 19 -7.67 -4.59 5.42
C ALA A 19 -6.23 -5.10 5.27
N GLN A 20 -5.91 -5.49 4.04
CA GLN A 20 -4.60 -6.00 3.63
C GLN A 20 -3.87 -5.03 2.67
N HIS A 21 -4.49 -3.88 2.39
CA HIS A 21 -3.96 -2.90 1.46
C HIS A 21 -3.96 -1.51 2.08
N TYR A 22 -2.92 -0.74 1.78
CA TYR A 22 -2.85 0.68 2.13
C TYR A 22 -2.53 1.49 0.89
N VAL A 23 -3.35 2.52 0.64
CA VAL A 23 -3.13 3.48 -0.45
C VAL A 23 -2.62 4.78 0.16
N GLY A 24 -1.51 5.27 -0.39
CA GLY A 24 -0.91 6.53 0.01
C GLY A 24 -0.48 7.38 -1.17
N PHE A 25 -0.18 8.64 -0.88
CA PHE A 25 0.31 9.62 -1.83
C PHE A 25 1.64 10.21 -1.32
N THR A 26 2.59 10.46 -2.22
CA THR A 26 3.88 11.08 -1.89
C THR A 26 4.53 11.75 -3.09
N LYS A 27 5.45 12.68 -2.83
CA LYS A 27 6.38 13.22 -3.84
C LYS A 27 7.75 12.52 -3.80
N ASP A 28 8.02 11.77 -2.74
CA ASP A 28 9.24 10.99 -2.52
C ASP A 28 8.83 9.58 -2.06
N ILE A 29 8.96 8.60 -2.96
CA ILE A 29 8.54 7.22 -2.68
C ILE A 29 9.53 6.50 -1.77
N ASP A 30 10.83 6.69 -1.98
CA ASP A 30 11.86 5.97 -1.25
C ASP A 30 11.89 6.38 0.21
N GLN A 31 11.82 7.68 0.49
CA GLN A 31 11.70 8.18 1.86
C GLN A 31 10.43 7.64 2.52
N ARG A 32 9.31 7.62 1.79
CA ARG A 32 8.03 7.19 2.33
C ARG A 32 8.04 5.70 2.68
N ILE A 33 8.61 4.85 1.83
CA ILE A 33 8.75 3.41 2.10
C ILE A 33 9.68 3.16 3.29
N ARG A 34 10.80 3.88 3.40
CA ARG A 34 11.71 3.78 4.55
C ARG A 34 10.99 4.10 5.86
N GLU A 35 10.20 5.17 5.90
CA GLU A 35 9.44 5.52 7.10
C GLU A 35 8.34 4.50 7.42
N HIS A 36 7.65 3.97 6.41
CA HIS A 36 6.67 2.90 6.62
C HIS A 36 7.28 1.60 7.15
N ARG A 37 8.49 1.22 6.70
CA ARG A 37 9.22 0.07 7.25
C ARG A 37 9.59 0.24 8.73
N LYS A 38 9.77 1.49 9.18
CA LYS A 38 9.97 1.84 10.59
C LYS A 38 8.66 1.95 11.38
N GLY A 39 7.51 1.63 10.79
CA GLY A 39 6.20 1.78 11.42
C GLY A 39 5.70 3.22 11.52
N ARG A 40 6.25 4.16 10.74
CA ARG A 40 5.87 5.58 10.77
C ARG A 40 5.00 5.95 9.58
N GLY A 41 4.43 7.15 9.61
CA GLY A 41 3.71 7.76 8.49
C GLY A 41 2.28 7.26 8.25
N SER A 42 1.87 6.13 8.84
CA SER A 42 0.46 5.73 8.93
C SER A 42 0.22 4.78 10.10
N ARG A 43 -0.99 4.82 10.69
CA ARG A 43 -1.37 3.87 11.76
C ARG A 43 -1.39 2.43 11.25
N PHE A 44 -1.69 2.20 9.97
CA PHE A 44 -1.61 0.88 9.34
C PHE A 44 -0.19 0.31 9.39
N CYS A 45 0.80 1.11 9.00
CA CYS A 45 2.20 0.69 9.03
C CYS A 45 2.73 0.54 10.46
N ALA A 46 2.28 1.39 11.39
CA ALA A 46 2.60 1.24 12.81
C ALA A 46 2.12 -0.10 13.36
N VAL A 47 0.84 -0.44 13.13
CA VAL A 47 0.24 -1.72 13.56
C VAL A 47 0.90 -2.91 12.86
N ALA A 48 1.21 -2.79 11.56
CA ALA A 48 1.92 -3.83 10.85
C ALA A 48 3.30 -4.07 11.46
N LYS A 49 4.06 -3.00 11.79
CA LYS A 49 5.37 -3.12 12.43
C LYS A 49 5.28 -3.73 13.83
N GLU A 50 4.32 -3.29 14.64
CA GLU A 50 4.06 -3.82 15.99
C GLU A 50 3.73 -5.32 15.96
N ARG A 51 3.04 -5.77 14.92
CA ARG A 51 2.61 -7.17 14.74
C ARG A 51 3.55 -8.00 13.88
N ASP A 52 4.71 -7.47 13.53
CA ASP A 52 5.69 -8.09 12.63
C ASP A 52 5.08 -8.58 11.30
N ILE A 53 4.25 -7.73 10.69
CA ILE A 53 3.64 -7.95 9.38
C ILE A 53 4.46 -7.22 8.34
N SER A 54 5.11 -7.99 7.48
CA SER A 54 5.81 -7.47 6.31
C SER A 54 4.83 -6.94 5.26
N PHE A 55 5.27 -5.94 4.50
CA PHE A 55 4.55 -5.42 3.35
C PHE A 55 5.49 -5.21 2.16
N THR A 56 4.92 -5.26 0.97
CA THR A 56 5.60 -4.93 -0.29
C THR A 56 4.96 -3.71 -0.93
N LEU A 57 5.74 -2.96 -1.71
CA LEU A 57 5.20 -1.96 -2.63
C LEU A 57 4.58 -2.73 -3.80
N ALA A 58 3.26 -2.80 -3.85
CA ALA A 58 2.54 -3.60 -4.82
C ALA A 58 2.39 -2.86 -6.16
N GLU A 59 2.07 -1.57 -6.11
CA GLU A 59 1.83 -0.76 -7.31
C GLU A 59 2.29 0.68 -7.07
N LEU A 60 2.84 1.32 -8.11
CA LEU A 60 3.26 2.72 -8.09
C LEU A 60 2.71 3.44 -9.33
N LEU A 61 1.72 4.29 -9.11
CA LEU A 61 1.03 5.05 -10.15
C LEU A 61 1.52 6.50 -10.12
N MET A 62 1.87 7.06 -11.27
CA MET A 62 2.08 8.49 -11.37
C MET A 62 0.73 9.21 -11.21
N GLY A 63 0.67 10.18 -10.31
CA GLY A 63 -0.59 10.90 -10.10
C GLY A 63 -0.64 11.76 -8.86
N GLU A 64 -1.69 12.56 -8.82
CA GLU A 64 -1.95 13.56 -7.79
C GLU A 64 -2.74 12.97 -6.61
N ARG A 65 -2.89 13.76 -5.53
CA ARG A 65 -3.69 13.37 -4.36
C ARG A 65 -5.17 13.09 -4.70
N SER A 66 -5.69 13.63 -5.79
CA SER A 66 -7.03 13.34 -6.30
C SER A 66 -7.19 11.86 -6.71
N LEU A 67 -6.16 11.26 -7.31
CA LEU A 67 -6.15 9.84 -7.68
C LEU A 67 -6.18 8.94 -6.43
N GLU A 68 -5.41 9.27 -5.40
CA GLU A 68 -5.43 8.56 -4.11
C GLU A 68 -6.84 8.58 -3.48
N LYS A 69 -7.50 9.74 -3.49
CA LYS A 69 -8.90 9.85 -3.03
C LYS A 69 -9.84 9.02 -3.90
N ALA A 70 -9.68 9.03 -5.22
CA ALA A 70 -10.52 8.25 -6.14
C ALA A 70 -10.41 6.75 -5.86
N ILE A 71 -9.19 6.22 -5.73
CA ILE A 71 -8.94 4.80 -5.41
C ILE A 71 -9.56 4.44 -4.05
N LYS A 72 -9.38 5.28 -3.02
CA LYS A 72 -9.98 5.04 -1.69
C LYS A 72 -11.50 5.01 -1.73
N ARG A 73 -12.13 5.87 -2.54
CA ARG A 73 -13.60 5.92 -2.68
C ARG A 73 -14.20 4.68 -3.31
N GLN A 74 -13.45 3.97 -4.16
CA GLN A 74 -13.92 2.72 -4.76
C GLN A 74 -14.06 1.58 -3.72
N LYS A 75 -13.43 1.70 -2.54
CA LYS A 75 -13.42 0.68 -1.47
C LYS A 75 -13.02 -0.73 -1.93
N ASN A 76 -12.37 -0.83 -3.09
CA ASN A 76 -11.97 -2.08 -3.71
C ASN A 76 -10.49 -2.03 -4.13
N THR A 77 -9.62 -1.57 -3.24
CA THR A 77 -8.18 -1.40 -3.51
C THR A 77 -7.51 -2.68 -4.03
N LYS A 78 -8.07 -3.85 -3.72
CA LYS A 78 -7.57 -5.15 -4.18
C LYS A 78 -7.39 -5.21 -5.70
N ILE A 79 -8.24 -4.56 -6.50
CA ILE A 79 -8.16 -4.59 -7.97
C ILE A 79 -6.91 -3.92 -8.55
N PHE A 80 -6.33 -3.01 -7.77
CA PHE A 80 -5.11 -2.28 -8.16
C PHE A 80 -3.85 -2.95 -7.60
N CYS A 81 -4.00 -4.06 -6.86
CA CYS A 81 -2.88 -4.78 -6.29
C CYS A 81 -2.53 -5.97 -7.21
N PRO A 82 -1.40 -5.93 -7.93
CA PRO A 82 -1.01 -7.02 -8.83
C PRO A 82 -0.82 -8.36 -8.11
N VAL A 83 -0.40 -8.32 -6.85
CA VAL A 83 -0.24 -9.52 -5.98
C VAL A 83 -1.59 -10.22 -5.77
N CYS A 84 -2.67 -9.46 -5.53
CA CYS A 84 -3.99 -10.02 -5.26
C CYS A 84 -4.80 -10.32 -6.51
N CYS A 85 -4.57 -9.59 -7.59
CA CYS A 85 -5.27 -9.77 -8.86
C CYS A 85 -4.53 -10.66 -9.85
N LYS A 86 -3.42 -11.28 -9.45
CA LYS A 86 -2.54 -12.10 -10.31
C LYS A 86 -2.36 -11.45 -11.67
N SER A 87 -1.77 -10.25 -11.71
CA SER A 87 -1.19 -9.82 -12.97
C SER A 87 0.08 -10.65 -13.15
N ASN A 88 0.05 -11.54 -14.15
CA ASN A 88 1.02 -12.61 -14.35
C ASN A 88 2.36 -12.08 -14.93
N TYR A 89 2.97 -11.06 -14.30
CA TYR A 89 4.10 -10.29 -14.85
C TYR A 89 5.46 -10.66 -14.27
N TYR A 90 5.68 -11.93 -13.92
CA TYR A 90 7.04 -12.46 -13.77
C TYR A 90 7.20 -13.71 -14.64
N SER A 91 7.44 -13.46 -15.93
CA SER A 91 8.28 -14.32 -16.75
C SER A 91 9.61 -13.58 -16.94
N SER A 92 10.62 -13.93 -16.14
CA SER A 92 12.05 -13.68 -16.40
C SER A 92 12.86 -14.53 -15.43
#